data_AF-A0A942XT43-F1
#
_entry.id   AF-A0A942XT43-F1
#
_cell.length_a   1.000
_cell.length_b   1.000
_cell.length_c   1.000
_cell.angle_alpha   90.00
_cell.angle_beta   90.00
_cell.angle_gamma   90.00
#
_symmetry.space_group_name_H-M   'P 1'
#
loop_
_entity.id
_entity.type
_entity.pdbx_description
1 polymer ?
#
loop_
_entity_poly.entity_id
_entity_poly.type
_entity_poly.pdbx_seq_one_letter_code
_entity_poly.pdbx_strand_id
1 'polypeptide(L)'
;MNLSKFMRRPACEVRIGPVTIGGGHPVACQSMTNTDTNDTAASVAQIERIDRAGGKIVRLTAQGRREGENLGNVVRQLRADGFRTAVVADIHFVPEVASIAARYVDKVRINPGNYRLDRGDLQALIAQCRERGVALRIGVNHGSLAKRVFDEWGDTPQGMVVSAMEFLRVCRECDFDQVVVSMKSSNTRVMVAAYRLLVEAMDAEGMHYPIHLGVTEAGNGIEGRVKSAVGIGALMADGIGDTIRVSLTEAPENEIPVAQLLVDHFAERPGGFEVLHPERYFPTEYRRRSKVTVPVVHTEPLEGFRVLEALSGNPTAELRAAILNLDIPDEPVVVKRRYEERSLEMLAVKAAADLGPLLLDGLADGIWIDAPGFSEAEIRDIELMILQAARVRFSHTEYIACPSCGRTLYDIEKALADIKARTSHLKNLRIGVMGCIVNGPGEMADADYGYVGAGPGRITLYKGRTVVERNIPQEEALDRLVELIRTNGDWIEP
;
A
#
# COMPACT_ATOMS: atom_id res chain seq x y z
N MET A 1 9.03 -12.15 -14.30
CA MET A 1 10.00 -11.58 -13.32
C MET A 1 11.38 -12.18 -13.58
N ASN A 2 12.46 -11.42 -13.40
CA ASN A 2 13.83 -11.95 -13.48
C ASN A 2 14.40 -12.16 -12.08
N LEU A 3 14.76 -13.39 -11.71
CA LEU A 3 15.32 -13.71 -10.39
C LEU A 3 16.83 -13.42 -10.29
N SER A 4 17.52 -13.39 -11.43
CA SER A 4 18.98 -13.26 -11.49
C SER A 4 19.47 -11.83 -11.42
N LYS A 5 18.68 -10.86 -11.87
CA LYS A 5 19.05 -9.44 -11.89
C LYS A 5 17.82 -8.55 -11.85
N PHE A 6 18.04 -7.33 -11.36
CA PHE A 6 16.99 -6.31 -11.37
C PHE A 6 16.71 -5.82 -12.80
N MET A 7 15.45 -5.84 -13.17
CA MET A 7 14.95 -5.32 -14.44
C MET A 7 13.57 -4.73 -14.23
N ARG A 8 13.36 -3.47 -14.62
CA ARG A 8 12.02 -2.90 -14.63
C ARG A 8 11.13 -3.64 -15.63
N ARG A 9 9.88 -3.89 -15.22
CA ARG A 9 8.83 -4.42 -16.07
C ARG A 9 8.53 -3.40 -17.19
N PRO A 10 8.44 -3.82 -18.46
CA PRO A 10 7.95 -2.96 -19.52
C PRO A 10 6.49 -2.52 -19.29
N ALA A 11 6.20 -1.26 -19.56
CA ALA A 11 4.85 -0.71 -19.50
C ALA A 11 4.65 0.34 -20.60
N CYS A 12 3.43 0.52 -21.09
CA CYS A 12 3.08 1.61 -22.00
C CYS A 12 3.17 2.97 -21.32
N GLU A 13 3.30 4.05 -22.09
CA GLU A 13 3.34 5.41 -21.55
C GLU A 13 1.93 5.93 -21.24
N VAL A 14 1.76 6.46 -20.03
CA VAL A 14 0.53 7.15 -19.63
C VAL A 14 0.88 8.57 -19.19
N ARG A 15 0.23 9.55 -19.84
CA ARG A 15 0.38 10.96 -19.52
C ARG A 15 -0.68 11.39 -18.52
N ILE A 16 -0.24 12.07 -17.47
CA ILE A 16 -1.05 12.60 -16.37
C ILE A 16 -0.67 14.07 -16.22
N GLY A 17 -1.37 14.95 -16.94
CA GLY A 17 -1.02 16.37 -17.01
C GLY A 17 0.38 16.56 -17.62
N PRO A 18 1.36 17.13 -16.88
CA PRO A 18 2.75 17.21 -17.33
C PRO A 18 3.62 16.00 -16.96
N VAL A 19 3.12 15.04 -16.18
CA VAL A 19 3.89 13.87 -15.73
C VAL A 19 3.60 12.69 -16.65
N THR A 20 4.64 11.98 -17.08
CA THR A 20 4.51 10.71 -17.80
C THR A 20 5.03 9.58 -16.93
N ILE A 21 4.29 8.48 -16.87
CA ILE A 21 4.70 7.24 -16.18
C ILE A 21 4.69 6.07 -17.19
N GLY A 22 5.34 4.96 -16.83
CA GLY A 22 5.54 3.84 -17.76
C GLY A 22 6.65 4.13 -18.78
N GLY A 23 6.76 3.35 -19.85
CA GLY A 23 7.69 3.61 -20.98
C GLY A 23 9.17 3.76 -20.65
N GLY A 24 9.62 3.32 -19.47
CA GLY A 24 10.99 3.54 -18.99
C GLY A 24 11.21 4.86 -18.24
N HIS A 25 10.18 5.72 -18.11
CA HIS A 25 10.24 6.92 -17.28
C HIS A 25 10.49 6.58 -15.80
N PRO A 26 11.15 7.45 -15.02
CA PRO A 26 11.33 7.26 -13.59
C PRO A 26 10.01 7.02 -12.85
N VAL A 27 10.05 6.21 -11.80
CA VAL A 27 8.88 5.93 -10.97
C VAL A 27 8.43 7.22 -10.28
N ALA A 28 7.17 7.62 -10.50
CA ALA A 28 6.66 8.89 -9.97
C ALA A 28 6.08 8.74 -8.55
N CYS A 29 6.40 9.67 -7.65
CA CYS A 29 5.81 9.78 -6.32
C CYS A 29 4.45 10.50 -6.36
N GLN A 30 3.45 9.96 -5.65
CA GLN A 30 2.13 10.57 -5.50
C GLN A 30 1.73 10.65 -4.03
N SER A 31 0.82 11.58 -3.71
CA SER A 31 0.12 11.62 -2.43
C SER A 31 -1.36 11.98 -2.62
N MET A 32 -2.11 12.13 -1.54
CA MET A 32 -3.53 12.45 -1.53
C MET A 32 -3.84 13.49 -0.45
N THR A 33 -4.63 14.51 -0.79
CA THR A 33 -5.11 15.48 0.20
C THR A 33 -6.02 14.82 1.23
N ASN A 34 -6.00 15.38 2.44
CA ASN A 34 -6.94 15.03 3.51
C ASN A 34 -7.90 16.17 3.88
N THR A 35 -7.85 17.29 3.17
CA THR A 35 -8.82 18.39 3.25
C THR A 35 -10.18 18.02 2.63
N ASP A 36 -11.24 18.68 3.07
CA ASP A 36 -12.53 18.68 2.34
C ASP A 36 -12.31 19.32 0.96
N THR A 37 -12.61 18.58 -0.11
CA THR A 37 -12.46 19.05 -1.49
C THR A 37 -13.33 20.28 -1.80
N ASN A 38 -14.38 20.55 -1.03
CA ASN A 38 -15.18 21.78 -1.15
C ASN A 38 -14.46 23.01 -0.56
N ASP A 39 -13.47 22.83 0.31
CA ASP A 39 -12.57 23.90 0.73
C ASP A 39 -11.43 24.04 -0.29
N THR A 40 -11.67 24.88 -1.30
CA THR A 40 -10.72 25.16 -2.37
C THR A 40 -9.39 25.67 -1.83
N ALA A 41 -9.41 26.61 -0.87
CA ALA A 41 -8.21 27.25 -0.38
C ALA A 41 -7.33 26.26 0.40
N ALA A 42 -7.94 25.48 1.30
CA ALA A 42 -7.22 24.46 2.05
C ALA A 42 -6.66 23.37 1.12
N SER A 43 -7.46 22.92 0.15
CA SER A 43 -7.05 21.89 -0.82
C SER A 43 -5.89 22.36 -1.69
N VAL A 44 -5.93 23.58 -2.24
CA VAL A 44 -4.83 24.15 -3.01
C VAL A 44 -3.58 24.27 -2.14
N ALA A 45 -3.69 24.88 -0.96
CA ALA A 45 -2.54 25.05 -0.06
C ALA A 45 -1.87 23.71 0.30
N GLN A 46 -2.65 22.64 0.49
CA GLN A 46 -2.10 21.30 0.75
C GLN A 46 -1.47 20.67 -0.50
N ILE A 47 -2.09 20.80 -1.68
CA ILE A 47 -1.48 20.35 -2.94
C ILE A 47 -0.12 21.01 -3.13
N GLU A 48 0.01 22.31 -2.88
CA GLU A 48 1.28 23.00 -3.03
C GLU A 48 2.34 22.52 -2.04
N ARG A 49 1.97 22.19 -0.78
CA ARG A 49 2.92 21.60 0.18
C ARG A 49 3.43 20.24 -0.30
N ILE A 50 2.53 19.39 -0.79
CA ILE A 50 2.89 18.10 -1.38
C ILE A 50 3.78 18.28 -2.61
N ASP A 51 3.48 19.24 -3.48
CA ASP A 51 4.27 19.53 -4.68
C ASP A 51 5.69 19.99 -4.33
N ARG A 52 5.81 20.89 -3.33
CA ARG A 52 7.10 21.36 -2.79
C ARG A 52 7.91 20.24 -2.14
N ALA A 53 7.25 19.25 -1.54
CA ALA A 53 7.90 18.04 -1.03
C ALA A 53 8.38 17.08 -2.14
N GLY A 54 7.93 17.27 -3.39
CA GLY A 54 8.33 16.47 -4.56
C GLY A 54 7.19 15.64 -5.17
N GLY A 55 5.99 15.65 -4.58
CA GLY A 55 4.84 14.88 -5.06
C GLY A 55 4.14 15.57 -6.23
N LYS A 56 4.46 15.15 -7.47
CA LYS A 56 3.96 15.82 -8.68
C LYS A 56 2.59 15.34 -9.18
N ILE A 57 2.04 14.32 -8.53
CA ILE A 57 0.68 13.82 -8.79
C ILE A 57 -0.07 13.79 -7.45
N VAL A 58 -1.14 14.59 -7.34
CA VAL A 58 -1.89 14.75 -6.09
C VAL A 58 -3.34 14.40 -6.30
N ARG A 59 -3.86 13.56 -5.42
CA ARG A 59 -5.22 13.03 -5.47
C ARG A 59 -6.15 13.74 -4.49
N LEU A 60 -7.40 13.97 -4.87
CA LEU A 60 -8.45 14.51 -4.02
C LEU A 60 -9.68 13.59 -4.06
N THR A 61 -10.38 13.45 -2.93
CA THR A 61 -11.65 12.71 -2.89
C THR A 61 -12.76 13.51 -3.54
N ALA A 62 -13.57 12.92 -4.41
CA ALA A 62 -14.83 13.51 -4.85
C ALA A 62 -15.95 12.49 -4.66
N GLN A 63 -16.83 12.77 -3.68
CA GLN A 63 -17.91 11.86 -3.30
C GLN A 63 -19.18 12.13 -4.09
N GLY A 64 -19.51 13.40 -4.30
CA GLY A 64 -20.70 13.84 -4.99
C GLY A 64 -20.40 14.92 -6.03
N ARG A 65 -21.48 15.45 -6.59
CA ARG A 65 -21.44 16.47 -7.64
C ARG A 65 -20.78 17.76 -7.16
N ARG A 66 -20.97 18.15 -5.89
CA ARG A 66 -20.39 19.37 -5.32
C ARG A 66 -18.87 19.33 -5.33
N GLU A 67 -18.28 18.25 -4.81
CA GLU A 67 -16.83 18.06 -4.82
C GLU A 67 -16.32 17.94 -6.26
N GLY A 68 -17.03 17.18 -7.10
CA GLY A 68 -16.68 16.99 -8.51
C GLY A 68 -16.62 18.30 -9.31
N GLU A 69 -17.56 19.21 -9.09
CA GLU A 69 -17.56 20.54 -9.71
C GLU A 69 -16.48 21.44 -9.10
N ASN A 70 -16.26 21.36 -7.78
CA ASN A 70 -15.27 22.20 -7.11
C ASN A 70 -13.82 21.88 -7.51
N LEU A 71 -13.55 20.67 -8.03
CA LEU A 71 -12.25 20.35 -8.63
C LEU A 71 -11.85 21.36 -9.73
N GLY A 72 -12.81 21.92 -10.47
CA GLY A 72 -12.53 22.97 -11.46
C GLY A 72 -12.00 24.27 -10.83
N ASN A 73 -12.47 24.63 -9.63
CA ASN A 73 -11.96 25.78 -8.88
C ASN A 73 -10.56 25.50 -8.32
N VAL A 74 -10.36 24.31 -7.74
CA VAL A 74 -9.05 23.87 -7.22
C VAL A 74 -7.99 23.89 -8.33
N VAL A 75 -8.28 23.27 -9.48
CA VAL A 75 -7.33 23.25 -10.62
C VAL A 75 -7.06 24.66 -11.12
N ARG A 76 -8.09 25.50 -11.28
CA ARG A 76 -7.91 26.88 -11.77
C ARG A 76 -7.02 27.71 -10.84
N GLN A 77 -7.28 27.65 -9.54
CA GLN A 77 -6.51 28.38 -8.54
C GLN A 77 -5.07 27.87 -8.49
N LEU A 78 -4.87 26.55 -8.43
CA LEU A 78 -3.54 25.94 -8.47
C LEU A 78 -2.70 26.37 -9.68
N ARG A 79 -3.32 26.48 -10.86
CA ARG A 79 -2.65 26.96 -12.07
C ARG A 79 -2.37 28.47 -12.01
N ALA A 80 -3.27 29.27 -11.43
CA ALA A 80 -3.06 30.70 -11.19
C ALA A 80 -1.89 30.97 -10.23
N ASP A 81 -1.70 30.08 -9.24
CA ASP A 81 -0.58 30.11 -8.29
C ASP A 81 0.74 29.60 -8.91
N GLY A 82 0.74 29.23 -10.19
CA GLY A 82 1.93 28.82 -10.95
C GLY A 82 2.29 27.34 -10.84
N PHE A 83 1.47 26.53 -10.16
CA PHE A 83 1.73 25.10 -9.97
C PHE A 83 1.23 24.27 -11.15
N ARG A 84 2.08 23.33 -11.59
CA ARG A 84 1.77 22.39 -12.69
C ARG A 84 1.41 20.99 -12.19
N THR A 85 1.31 20.79 -10.88
CA THR A 85 1.00 19.50 -10.25
C THR A 85 -0.21 18.83 -10.91
N ALA A 86 -0.07 17.54 -11.23
CA ALA A 86 -1.13 16.78 -11.85
C ALA A 86 -2.22 16.43 -10.82
N VAL A 87 -3.47 16.75 -11.12
CA VAL A 87 -4.60 16.57 -10.21
C VAL A 87 -5.36 15.30 -10.56
N VAL A 88 -5.65 14.47 -9.54
CA VAL A 88 -6.38 13.21 -9.69
C VAL A 88 -7.68 13.23 -8.89
N ALA A 89 -8.81 12.94 -9.54
CA ALA A 89 -10.08 12.75 -8.86
C ALA A 89 -10.24 11.30 -8.37
N ASP A 90 -10.53 11.11 -7.09
CA ASP A 90 -10.74 9.79 -6.48
C ASP A 90 -12.23 9.46 -6.33
N ILE A 91 -12.78 8.75 -7.30
CA ILE A 91 -14.20 8.41 -7.38
C ILE A 91 -14.44 7.01 -6.86
N HIS A 92 -15.44 6.86 -5.98
CA HIS A 92 -15.79 5.56 -5.41
C HIS A 92 -17.12 5.03 -5.95
N PHE A 93 -18.23 5.77 -5.84
CA PHE A 93 -19.57 5.17 -6.03
C PHE A 93 -20.37 5.67 -7.23
N VAL A 94 -20.15 6.90 -7.68
CA VAL A 94 -21.09 7.56 -8.60
C VAL A 94 -20.39 7.78 -9.94
N PRO A 95 -20.72 6.99 -10.98
CA PRO A 95 -20.14 7.17 -12.32
C PRO A 95 -20.32 8.57 -12.90
N GLU A 96 -21.48 9.21 -12.64
CA GLU A 96 -21.73 10.58 -13.07
C GLU A 96 -20.68 11.57 -12.53
N VAL A 97 -20.21 11.38 -11.29
CA VAL A 97 -19.19 12.25 -10.69
C VAL A 97 -17.83 12.06 -11.38
N ALA A 98 -17.53 10.87 -11.88
CA ALA A 98 -16.32 10.64 -12.68
C ALA A 98 -16.35 11.45 -13.99
N SER A 99 -17.48 11.45 -14.70
CA SER A 99 -17.69 12.27 -15.88
C SER A 99 -17.60 13.76 -15.56
N ILE A 100 -18.20 14.22 -14.46
CA ILE A 100 -18.09 15.62 -14.00
C ILE A 100 -16.62 16.00 -13.78
N ALA A 101 -15.88 15.19 -13.03
CA ALA A 101 -14.50 15.44 -12.65
C ALA A 101 -13.54 15.41 -13.86
N ALA A 102 -13.76 14.49 -14.81
CA ALA A 102 -12.97 14.37 -16.03
C ALA A 102 -12.96 15.62 -16.92
N ARG A 103 -13.86 16.59 -16.68
CA ARG A 103 -13.82 17.89 -17.36
C ARG A 103 -12.69 18.81 -16.87
N TYR A 104 -12.14 18.54 -15.68
CA TYR A 104 -11.27 19.47 -14.97
C TYR A 104 -9.91 18.88 -14.59
N VAL A 105 -9.83 17.59 -14.29
CA VAL A 105 -8.62 16.95 -13.73
C VAL A 105 -7.77 16.25 -14.78
N ASP A 106 -6.52 15.92 -14.42
CA ASP A 106 -5.57 15.25 -15.31
C ASP A 106 -5.74 13.72 -15.32
N LYS A 107 -6.32 13.14 -14.26
CA LYS A 107 -6.60 11.71 -14.14
C LYS A 107 -7.82 11.45 -13.26
N VAL A 108 -8.61 10.43 -13.60
CA VAL A 108 -9.71 9.93 -12.76
C VAL A 108 -9.35 8.55 -12.24
N ARG A 109 -9.48 8.31 -10.93
CA ARG A 109 -9.49 6.95 -10.37
C ARG A 109 -10.93 6.50 -10.18
N ILE A 110 -11.22 5.29 -10.64
CA ILE A 110 -12.45 4.57 -10.33
C ILE A 110 -12.14 3.28 -9.54
N ASN A 111 -13.15 2.79 -8.82
CA ASN A 111 -13.10 1.50 -8.14
C ASN A 111 -14.07 0.52 -8.83
N PRO A 112 -13.57 -0.57 -9.43
CA PRO A 112 -14.39 -1.60 -10.07
C PRO A 112 -15.56 -2.10 -9.24
N GLY A 113 -15.41 -2.23 -7.92
CA GLY A 113 -16.42 -2.80 -7.03
C GLY A 113 -17.79 -2.11 -7.09
N ASN A 114 -17.82 -0.84 -7.52
CA ASN A 114 -19.03 -0.01 -7.56
C ASN A 114 -19.51 0.32 -8.99
N TYR A 115 -18.79 -0.17 -10.02
CA TYR A 115 -19.13 0.09 -11.42
C TYR A 115 -19.84 -1.11 -12.03
N ARG A 116 -20.87 -0.81 -12.81
CA ARG A 116 -21.65 -1.79 -13.56
C ARG A 116 -21.25 -1.76 -15.02
N LEU A 117 -20.52 -2.79 -15.47
CA LEU A 117 -20.02 -2.86 -16.85
C LEU A 117 -21.15 -3.04 -17.90
N ASP A 118 -22.30 -3.55 -17.49
CA ASP A 118 -23.45 -3.81 -18.37
C ASP A 118 -24.21 -2.54 -18.82
N ARG A 119 -23.93 -1.38 -18.21
CA ARG A 119 -24.65 -0.13 -18.47
C ARG A 119 -24.01 0.79 -19.50
N GLY A 120 -22.78 0.50 -19.94
CA GLY A 120 -22.03 1.40 -20.81
C GLY A 120 -21.37 2.57 -20.09
N ASP A 121 -21.50 2.67 -18.76
CA ASP A 121 -20.99 3.79 -17.95
C ASP A 121 -19.46 3.95 -18.09
N LEU A 122 -18.72 2.84 -18.14
CA LEU A 122 -17.27 2.84 -18.30
C LEU A 122 -16.86 3.31 -19.70
N GLN A 123 -17.55 2.84 -20.74
CA GLN A 123 -17.29 3.22 -22.13
C GLN A 123 -17.56 4.71 -22.35
N ALA A 124 -18.62 5.24 -21.75
CA ALA A 124 -18.92 6.69 -21.78
C ALA A 124 -17.81 7.50 -21.09
N LEU A 125 -17.34 7.05 -19.92
CA LEU A 125 -16.21 7.68 -19.24
C LEU A 125 -14.91 7.61 -20.08
N ILE A 126 -14.61 6.47 -20.69
CA ILE A 126 -13.45 6.28 -21.57
C ILE A 126 -13.52 7.25 -22.76
N ALA A 127 -14.68 7.38 -23.41
CA ALA A 127 -14.86 8.29 -24.53
C ALA A 127 -14.58 9.74 -24.13
N GLN A 128 -15.08 10.17 -22.97
CA GLN A 128 -14.84 11.50 -22.44
C GLN A 128 -13.36 11.71 -22.03
N CYS A 129 -12.75 10.72 -21.39
CA CYS A 129 -11.34 10.75 -21.02
C CYS A 129 -10.45 10.88 -22.27
N ARG A 130 -10.77 10.15 -23.35
CA ARG A 130 -10.07 10.27 -24.64
C ARG A 130 -10.20 11.68 -25.23
N GLU A 131 -11.42 12.21 -25.30
CA GLU A 131 -11.67 13.55 -25.85
C GLU A 131 -10.88 14.64 -25.11
N ARG A 132 -10.76 14.50 -23.78
CA ARG A 132 -10.11 15.48 -22.91
C ARG A 132 -8.62 15.23 -22.67
N GLY A 133 -8.09 14.08 -23.07
CA GLY A 133 -6.72 13.67 -22.77
C GLY A 133 -6.48 13.37 -21.28
N VAL A 134 -7.50 12.83 -20.60
CA VAL A 134 -7.47 12.48 -19.18
C VAL A 134 -7.15 11.00 -19.01
N ALA A 135 -6.22 10.67 -18.11
CA ALA A 135 -5.90 9.29 -17.80
C ALA A 135 -6.94 8.64 -16.88
N LEU A 136 -7.09 7.32 -16.95
CA LEU A 136 -7.95 6.53 -16.07
C LEU A 136 -7.09 5.65 -15.16
N ARG A 137 -7.44 5.55 -13.87
CA ARG A 137 -6.89 4.53 -12.97
C ARG A 137 -7.98 3.57 -12.54
N ILE A 138 -7.80 2.29 -12.86
CA ILE A 138 -8.57 1.18 -12.32
C ILE A 138 -7.94 0.76 -10.99
N GLY A 139 -8.58 1.09 -9.87
CA GLY A 139 -8.02 0.83 -8.54
C GLY A 139 -8.88 -0.11 -7.71
N VAL A 140 -8.48 -1.38 -7.66
CA VAL A 140 -9.11 -2.43 -6.85
C VAL A 140 -8.55 -2.36 -5.43
N ASN A 141 -9.45 -2.33 -4.44
CA ASN A 141 -9.08 -2.50 -3.04
C ASN A 141 -9.65 -3.85 -2.56
N HIS A 142 -8.89 -4.57 -1.75
CA HIS A 142 -9.24 -5.88 -1.18
C HIS A 142 -10.62 -5.85 -0.50
N GLY A 143 -10.81 -4.97 0.48
CA GLY A 143 -12.10 -4.81 1.18
C GLY A 143 -13.28 -4.19 0.40
N SER A 144 -13.20 -4.06 -0.93
CA SER A 144 -14.27 -3.43 -1.74
C SER A 144 -14.54 -4.15 -3.07
N LEU A 145 -14.36 -5.47 -3.13
CA LEU A 145 -14.72 -6.24 -4.32
C LEU A 145 -16.23 -6.17 -4.59
N ALA A 146 -16.59 -6.20 -5.88
CA ALA A 146 -18.00 -6.31 -6.27
C ALA A 146 -18.59 -7.60 -5.70
N LYS A 147 -19.86 -7.55 -5.24
CA LYS A 147 -20.53 -8.71 -4.63
C LYS A 147 -20.42 -9.99 -5.45
N ARG A 148 -20.61 -9.92 -6.77
CA ARG A 148 -20.47 -11.07 -7.67
C ARG A 148 -19.08 -11.70 -7.61
N VAL A 149 -18.03 -10.88 -7.61
CA VAL A 149 -16.65 -11.35 -7.55
C VAL A 149 -16.36 -11.94 -6.17
N PHE A 150 -16.84 -11.30 -5.10
CA PHE A 150 -16.71 -11.80 -3.74
C PHE A 150 -17.43 -13.15 -3.54
N ASP A 151 -18.65 -13.30 -4.05
CA ASP A 151 -19.44 -14.53 -3.90
C ASP A 151 -18.78 -15.72 -4.63
N GLU A 152 -18.05 -15.48 -5.72
CA GLU A 152 -17.40 -16.52 -6.54
C GLU A 152 -15.95 -16.80 -6.12
N TRP A 153 -15.16 -15.77 -5.82
CA TRP A 153 -13.71 -15.86 -5.58
C TRP A 153 -13.30 -15.55 -4.14
N GLY A 154 -14.24 -15.08 -3.30
CA GLY A 154 -13.94 -14.56 -1.97
C GLY A 154 -13.10 -13.28 -2.01
N ASP A 155 -12.67 -12.84 -0.83
CA ASP A 155 -11.75 -11.72 -0.68
C ASP A 155 -10.28 -12.19 -0.83
N THR A 156 -9.93 -12.61 -2.05
CA THR A 156 -8.66 -13.26 -2.37
C THR A 156 -7.84 -12.45 -3.37
N PRO A 157 -6.50 -12.66 -3.45
CA PRO A 157 -5.68 -12.09 -4.53
C PRO A 157 -6.27 -12.33 -5.92
N GLN A 158 -6.77 -13.55 -6.18
CA GLN A 158 -7.40 -13.93 -7.45
C GLN A 158 -8.68 -13.12 -7.72
N GLY A 159 -9.56 -12.97 -6.72
CA GLY A 159 -10.76 -12.13 -6.84
C GLY A 159 -10.42 -10.68 -7.19
N MET A 160 -9.35 -10.13 -6.60
CA MET A 160 -8.87 -8.80 -6.96
C MET A 160 -8.37 -8.74 -8.41
N VAL A 161 -7.65 -9.74 -8.90
CA VAL A 161 -7.15 -9.80 -10.30
C VAL A 161 -8.32 -9.86 -11.28
N VAL A 162 -9.30 -10.73 -11.03
CA VAL A 162 -10.51 -10.84 -11.85
C VAL A 162 -11.20 -9.49 -11.95
N SER A 163 -11.39 -8.81 -10.82
CA SER A 163 -12.02 -7.49 -10.78
C SER A 163 -11.24 -6.43 -11.59
N ALA A 164 -9.92 -6.45 -11.58
CA ALA A 164 -9.10 -5.54 -12.39
C ALA A 164 -9.17 -5.89 -13.88
N MET A 165 -8.95 -7.16 -14.24
CA MET A 165 -8.87 -7.62 -15.63
C MET A 165 -10.18 -7.42 -16.39
N GLU A 166 -11.35 -7.56 -15.73
CA GLU A 166 -12.65 -7.24 -16.36
C GLU A 166 -12.70 -5.81 -16.90
N PHE A 167 -12.17 -4.84 -16.15
CA PHE A 167 -12.15 -3.43 -16.55
C PHE A 167 -11.06 -3.14 -17.57
N LEU A 168 -9.90 -3.78 -17.45
CA LEU A 168 -8.81 -3.64 -18.42
C LEU A 168 -9.18 -4.17 -19.80
N ARG A 169 -9.92 -5.29 -19.87
CA ARG A 169 -10.45 -5.83 -21.13
C ARG A 169 -11.37 -4.84 -21.83
N VAL A 170 -12.27 -4.17 -21.10
CA VAL A 170 -13.12 -3.10 -21.67
C VAL A 170 -12.28 -1.93 -22.16
N CYS A 171 -11.24 -1.52 -21.43
CA CYS A 171 -10.33 -0.46 -21.88
C CYS A 171 -9.61 -0.84 -23.19
N ARG A 172 -9.13 -2.08 -23.30
CA ARG A 172 -8.51 -2.63 -24.51
C ARG A 172 -9.50 -2.70 -25.68
N GLU A 173 -10.71 -3.20 -25.46
CA GLU A 173 -11.78 -3.25 -26.48
C GLU A 173 -12.15 -1.85 -27.00
N CYS A 174 -12.00 -0.84 -26.15
CA CYS A 174 -12.22 0.55 -26.55
C CYS A 174 -11.00 1.19 -27.21
N ASP A 175 -9.86 0.51 -27.36
CA ASP A 175 -8.56 1.10 -27.77
C ASP A 175 -8.18 2.31 -26.90
N PHE A 176 -8.18 2.13 -25.57
CA PHE A 176 -7.83 3.17 -24.61
C PHE A 176 -6.65 2.76 -23.74
N ASP A 177 -5.46 3.26 -24.10
CA ASP A 177 -4.20 2.89 -23.42
C ASP A 177 -3.73 3.88 -22.36
N GLN A 178 -4.47 4.98 -22.13
CA GLN A 178 -4.18 5.93 -21.04
C GLN A 178 -4.71 5.42 -19.69
N VAL A 179 -4.32 4.19 -19.33
CA VAL A 179 -4.83 3.44 -18.18
C VAL A 179 -3.70 3.06 -17.22
N VAL A 180 -3.95 3.27 -15.93
CA VAL A 180 -3.11 2.83 -14.82
C VAL A 180 -3.89 1.82 -13.98
N VAL A 181 -3.23 0.79 -13.45
CA VAL A 181 -3.88 -0.21 -12.59
C VAL A 181 -3.28 -0.20 -11.17
N SER A 182 -4.09 -0.49 -10.16
CA SER A 182 -3.63 -0.71 -8.79
C SER A 182 -4.48 -1.75 -8.06
N MET A 183 -3.83 -2.45 -7.13
CA MET A 183 -4.39 -3.46 -6.24
C MET A 183 -3.92 -3.18 -4.82
N LYS A 184 -4.80 -2.73 -3.92
CA LYS A 184 -4.39 -2.34 -2.57
C LYS A 184 -4.96 -3.26 -1.51
N SER A 185 -4.11 -3.60 -0.56
CA SER A 185 -4.47 -4.28 0.68
C SER A 185 -3.60 -3.73 1.83
N SER A 186 -4.11 -3.78 3.05
CA SER A 186 -3.35 -3.53 4.28
C SER A 186 -2.52 -4.76 4.69
N ASN A 187 -2.80 -5.90 4.08
CA ASN A 187 -2.02 -7.12 4.19
C ASN A 187 -0.99 -7.17 3.04
N THR A 188 0.27 -6.93 3.37
CA THR A 188 1.41 -6.92 2.43
C THR A 188 1.53 -8.21 1.62
N ARG A 189 1.29 -9.37 2.24
CA ARG A 189 1.34 -10.68 1.58
C ARG A 189 0.26 -10.82 0.51
N VAL A 190 -0.98 -10.42 0.84
CA VAL A 190 -2.10 -10.39 -0.12
C VAL A 190 -1.80 -9.40 -1.25
N MET A 191 -1.32 -8.20 -0.92
CA MET A 191 -0.99 -7.17 -1.90
C MET A 191 0.07 -7.66 -2.90
N VAL A 192 1.18 -8.21 -2.42
CA VAL A 192 2.30 -8.65 -3.28
C VAL A 192 1.86 -9.80 -4.18
N ALA A 193 1.17 -10.81 -3.64
CA ALA A 193 0.62 -11.91 -4.43
C ALA A 193 -0.35 -11.41 -5.52
N ALA A 194 -1.24 -10.48 -5.16
CA ALA A 194 -2.21 -9.88 -6.07
C ALA A 194 -1.55 -9.16 -7.25
N TYR A 195 -0.56 -8.30 -7.01
CA TYR A 195 0.15 -7.62 -8.12
C TYR A 195 0.93 -8.58 -9.00
N ARG A 196 1.58 -9.61 -8.43
CA ARG A 196 2.31 -10.61 -9.22
C ARG A 196 1.35 -11.42 -10.12
N LEU A 197 0.22 -11.85 -9.58
CA LEU A 197 -0.85 -12.51 -10.35
C LEU A 197 -1.44 -11.59 -11.42
N LEU A 198 -1.63 -10.31 -11.13
CA LEU A 198 -2.12 -9.35 -12.11
C LEU A 198 -1.12 -9.18 -13.26
N VAL A 199 0.18 -9.10 -12.98
CA VAL A 199 1.21 -9.03 -14.02
C VAL A 199 1.16 -10.28 -14.89
N GLU A 200 1.08 -11.49 -14.29
CA GLU A 200 0.94 -12.73 -15.06
C GLU A 200 -0.32 -12.74 -15.95
N ALA A 201 -1.47 -12.28 -15.42
CA ALA A 201 -2.71 -12.21 -16.17
C ALA A 201 -2.66 -11.18 -17.31
N MET A 202 -2.07 -10.00 -17.06
CA MET A 202 -1.87 -8.98 -18.08
C MET A 202 -0.92 -9.47 -19.18
N ASP A 203 0.20 -10.08 -18.81
CA ASP A 203 1.19 -10.59 -19.76
C ASP A 203 0.61 -11.72 -20.62
N ALA A 204 -0.20 -12.61 -20.05
CA ALA A 204 -0.92 -13.66 -20.78
C ALA A 204 -1.91 -13.11 -21.83
N GLU A 205 -2.41 -11.89 -21.62
CA GLU A 205 -3.32 -11.20 -22.53
C GLU A 205 -2.62 -10.09 -23.36
N GLY A 206 -1.29 -9.99 -23.31
CA GLY A 206 -0.52 -8.97 -24.03
C GLY A 206 -0.81 -7.54 -23.59
N MET A 207 -1.22 -7.33 -22.34
CA MET A 207 -1.48 -6.01 -21.75
C MET A 207 -0.27 -5.53 -20.96
N HIS A 208 0.15 -4.28 -21.19
CA HIS A 208 1.34 -3.71 -20.53
C HIS A 208 1.03 -2.37 -19.84
N TYR A 209 -0.09 -2.28 -19.10
CA TYR A 209 -0.45 -1.05 -18.39
C TYR A 209 0.51 -0.72 -17.23
N PRO A 210 0.77 0.56 -16.96
CA PRO A 210 1.49 1.02 -15.77
C PRO A 210 0.80 0.64 -14.46
N ILE A 211 1.62 0.33 -13.45
CA ILE A 211 1.18 -0.09 -12.12
C ILE A 211 1.43 1.01 -11.09
N HIS A 212 0.35 1.41 -10.41
CA HIS A 212 0.40 2.25 -9.20
C HIS A 212 0.54 1.36 -7.97
N LEU A 213 1.64 1.45 -7.23
CA LEU A 213 1.85 0.72 -5.98
C LEU A 213 1.44 1.52 -4.75
N GLY A 214 1.08 0.81 -3.70
CA GLY A 214 0.92 1.38 -2.37
C GLY A 214 0.21 0.42 -1.43
N VAL A 215 0.75 0.29 -0.22
CA VAL A 215 0.07 -0.37 0.90
C VAL A 215 -1.01 0.58 1.43
N THR A 216 -2.21 0.06 1.72
CA THR A 216 -3.26 0.85 2.39
C THR A 216 -3.19 0.63 3.88
N GLU A 217 -3.72 1.57 4.65
CA GLU A 217 -3.81 1.46 6.11
C GLU A 217 -2.48 1.12 6.82
N ALA A 218 -1.39 1.78 6.41
CA ALA A 218 -0.07 1.45 6.94
C ALA A 218 0.11 1.91 8.40
N GLY A 219 -0.70 2.86 8.87
CA GLY A 219 -0.54 3.51 10.17
C GLY A 219 0.40 4.72 10.10
N ASN A 220 1.06 5.02 11.21
CA ASN A 220 1.93 6.19 11.36
C ASN A 220 3.33 5.80 11.87
N GLY A 221 4.26 6.76 11.88
CA GLY A 221 5.61 6.59 12.42
C GLY A 221 6.44 5.58 11.65
N ILE A 222 7.47 5.03 12.32
CA ILE A 222 8.40 4.05 11.73
C ILE A 222 7.66 2.78 11.31
N GLU A 223 6.68 2.32 12.09
CA GLU A 223 5.88 1.12 11.80
C GLU A 223 5.19 1.22 10.42
N GLY A 224 4.50 2.35 10.14
CA GLY A 224 3.83 2.54 8.85
C GLY A 224 4.79 2.69 7.68
N ARG A 225 5.97 3.27 7.91
CA ARG A 225 7.05 3.36 6.92
C ARG A 225 7.63 1.98 6.60
N VAL A 226 7.93 1.16 7.63
CA VAL A 226 8.40 -0.22 7.48
C VAL A 226 7.37 -1.07 6.74
N LYS A 227 6.09 -1.02 7.13
CA LYS A 227 5.02 -1.77 6.48
C LYS A 227 4.87 -1.41 5.00
N SER A 228 4.96 -0.12 4.68
CA SER A 228 4.96 0.36 3.29
C SER A 228 6.19 -0.11 2.52
N ALA A 229 7.38 -0.04 3.13
CA ALA A 229 8.64 -0.45 2.52
C ALA A 229 8.71 -1.95 2.25
N VAL A 230 8.21 -2.80 3.15
CA VAL A 230 8.11 -4.25 2.92
C VAL A 230 7.22 -4.55 1.71
N GLY A 231 6.01 -3.98 1.66
CA GLY A 231 5.07 -4.25 0.57
C GLY A 231 5.49 -3.65 -0.78
N ILE A 232 5.84 -2.37 -0.80
CA ILE A 232 6.27 -1.66 -2.02
C ILE A 232 7.62 -2.19 -2.48
N GLY A 233 8.58 -2.36 -1.56
CA GLY A 233 9.92 -2.84 -1.86
C GLY A 233 9.95 -4.23 -2.47
N ALA A 234 9.07 -5.15 -2.04
CA ALA A 234 8.95 -6.47 -2.65
C ALA A 234 8.59 -6.41 -4.15
N LEU A 235 7.65 -5.54 -4.52
CA LEU A 235 7.24 -5.39 -5.92
C LEU A 235 8.26 -4.58 -6.73
N MET A 236 8.85 -3.55 -6.12
CA MET A 236 9.92 -2.80 -6.75
C MET A 236 11.13 -3.69 -7.00
N ALA A 237 11.53 -4.58 -6.09
CA ALA A 237 12.61 -5.56 -6.30
C ALA A 237 12.33 -6.49 -7.50
N ASP A 238 11.06 -6.77 -7.78
CA ASP A 238 10.62 -7.56 -8.92
C ASP A 238 10.54 -6.74 -10.24
N GLY A 239 10.85 -5.45 -10.17
CA GLY A 239 10.74 -4.50 -11.28
C GLY A 239 9.34 -3.96 -11.54
N ILE A 240 8.38 -4.26 -10.66
CA ILE A 240 6.98 -3.88 -10.79
C ILE A 240 6.79 -2.50 -10.14
N GLY A 241 6.13 -1.59 -10.84
CA GLY A 241 5.79 -0.25 -10.34
C GLY A 241 6.27 0.86 -11.28
N ASP A 242 5.34 1.77 -11.58
CA ASP A 242 5.57 2.95 -12.43
C ASP A 242 5.24 4.24 -11.69
N THR A 243 4.48 4.11 -10.60
CA THR A 243 4.21 5.18 -9.67
C THR A 243 3.87 4.61 -8.31
N ILE A 244 4.19 5.31 -7.23
CA ILE A 244 3.97 4.82 -5.86
C ILE A 244 3.28 5.87 -5.00
N ARG A 245 2.57 5.39 -3.97
CA ARG A 245 2.14 6.20 -2.82
C ARG A 245 2.36 5.41 -1.54
N VAL A 246 3.08 6.01 -0.59
CA VAL A 246 3.11 5.57 0.82
C VAL A 246 1.87 6.16 1.49
N SER A 247 1.10 5.37 2.24
CA SER A 247 -0.16 5.83 2.84
C SER A 247 0.00 5.91 4.36
N LEU A 248 0.29 7.11 4.90
CA LEU A 248 0.53 7.32 6.34
C LEU A 248 -0.61 8.08 7.00
N THR A 249 -0.94 7.75 8.25
CA THR A 249 -1.83 8.53 9.12
C THR A 249 -1.05 9.73 9.70
N GLU A 250 -0.61 10.61 8.81
CA GLU A 250 0.18 11.83 9.07
C GLU A 250 -0.21 12.90 8.02
N ALA A 251 0.36 14.11 8.13
CA ALA A 251 0.25 15.12 7.09
C ALA A 251 0.69 14.55 5.72
N PRO A 252 -0.11 14.68 4.64
CA PRO A 252 0.15 14.04 3.35
C PRO A 252 1.52 14.35 2.72
N GLU A 253 2.06 15.55 2.93
CA GLU A 253 3.40 15.92 2.49
C GLU A 253 4.51 15.03 3.08
N ASN A 254 4.28 14.41 4.25
CA ASN A 254 5.23 13.47 4.88
C ASN A 254 5.25 12.10 4.19
N GLU A 255 4.26 11.78 3.34
CA GLU A 255 4.28 10.56 2.53
C GLU A 255 5.40 10.63 1.46
N ILE A 256 5.72 11.84 0.97
CA ILE A 256 6.59 12.03 -0.20
C ILE A 256 8.05 11.69 0.09
N PRO A 257 8.71 12.15 1.18
CA PRO A 257 10.09 11.79 1.45
C PRO A 257 10.32 10.27 1.53
N VAL A 258 9.38 9.54 2.13
CA VAL A 258 9.45 8.08 2.25
C VAL A 258 9.28 7.41 0.89
N ALA A 259 8.34 7.89 0.07
CA ALA A 259 8.17 7.43 -1.31
C ALA A 259 9.43 7.68 -2.14
N GLN A 260 9.99 8.90 -2.07
CA GLN A 260 11.20 9.27 -2.81
C GLN A 260 12.39 8.42 -2.38
N LEU A 261 12.55 8.17 -1.08
CA LEU A 261 13.58 7.27 -0.56
C LEU A 261 13.49 5.87 -1.17
N LEU A 262 12.27 5.31 -1.30
CA LEU A 262 12.08 4.01 -1.95
C LEU A 262 12.41 4.08 -3.46
N VAL A 263 11.96 5.11 -4.17
CA VAL A 263 12.27 5.30 -5.59
C VAL A 263 13.77 5.36 -5.82
N ASP A 264 14.48 6.19 -5.05
CA ASP A 264 15.93 6.35 -5.16
C ASP A 264 16.67 5.07 -4.80
N HIS A 265 16.21 4.36 -3.76
CA HIS A 265 16.80 3.09 -3.31
C HIS A 265 16.66 1.95 -4.33
N PHE A 266 15.73 2.05 -5.28
CA PHE A 266 15.55 1.08 -6.38
C PHE A 266 15.91 1.65 -7.75
N ALA A 267 16.45 2.88 -7.84
CA ALA A 267 16.84 3.49 -9.09
C ALA A 267 17.92 2.66 -9.81
N GLU A 268 18.89 2.16 -9.05
CA GLU A 268 19.94 1.25 -9.53
C GLU A 268 20.13 0.07 -8.56
N ARG A 269 20.16 -1.15 -9.11
CA ARG A 269 20.36 -2.40 -8.37
C ARG A 269 21.33 -3.30 -9.14
N PRO A 270 22.63 -2.97 -9.14
CA PRO A 270 23.63 -3.67 -9.94
C PRO A 270 23.86 -5.10 -9.45
N GLY A 271 24.30 -5.97 -10.36
CA GLY A 271 24.62 -7.36 -10.06
C GLY A 271 23.79 -8.34 -10.89
N GLY A 272 24.39 -9.50 -11.16
CA GLY A 272 23.74 -10.66 -11.73
C GLY A 272 24.13 -11.89 -10.93
N PHE A 273 23.14 -12.64 -10.47
CA PHE A 273 23.31 -13.78 -9.57
C PHE A 273 22.67 -15.00 -10.24
N GLU A 274 23.46 -16.04 -10.45
CA GLU A 274 22.97 -17.26 -11.08
C GLU A 274 21.97 -17.97 -10.16
N VAL A 275 20.83 -18.38 -10.73
CA VAL A 275 19.79 -19.14 -10.02
C VAL A 275 19.70 -20.52 -10.65
N LEU A 276 20.24 -21.52 -9.94
CA LEU A 276 20.33 -22.91 -10.38
C LEU A 276 18.99 -23.66 -10.27
N HIS A 277 18.16 -23.27 -9.29
CA HIS A 277 16.90 -23.94 -8.97
C HIS A 277 15.71 -22.97 -8.96
N PRO A 278 15.37 -22.33 -10.10
CA PRO A 278 14.26 -21.38 -10.17
C PRO A 278 12.89 -22.02 -9.89
N GLU A 279 12.74 -23.33 -10.10
CA GLU A 279 11.52 -24.10 -9.82
C GLU A 279 11.15 -24.16 -8.33
N ARG A 280 12.09 -23.81 -7.43
CA ARG A 280 11.86 -23.74 -5.98
C ARG A 280 11.21 -22.43 -5.54
N TYR A 281 11.01 -21.48 -6.44
CA TYR A 281 10.44 -20.16 -6.16
C TYR A 281 8.98 -20.05 -6.62
N PHE A 282 8.10 -19.62 -5.71
CA PHE A 282 6.66 -19.49 -5.96
C PHE A 282 6.23 -18.02 -5.77
N PRO A 283 6.31 -17.16 -6.81
CA PRO A 283 6.09 -15.72 -6.66
C PRO A 283 4.67 -15.36 -6.22
N THR A 284 3.68 -16.15 -6.62
CA THR A 284 2.25 -15.84 -6.44
C THR A 284 1.61 -16.60 -5.29
N GLU A 285 2.35 -17.48 -4.62
CA GLU A 285 1.87 -18.28 -3.49
C GLU A 285 2.90 -18.29 -2.36
N TYR A 286 2.47 -17.91 -1.17
CA TYR A 286 3.34 -17.96 0.00
C TYR A 286 3.56 -19.41 0.44
N ARG A 287 4.82 -19.86 0.36
CA ARG A 287 5.25 -21.17 0.87
C ARG A 287 6.52 -21.01 1.67
N ARG A 288 6.51 -21.47 2.92
CA ARG A 288 7.74 -21.55 3.72
C ARG A 288 8.65 -22.61 3.11
N ARG A 289 9.90 -22.24 2.88
CA ARG A 289 10.93 -23.17 2.40
C ARG A 289 11.38 -24.14 3.49
N SER A 290 11.43 -23.70 4.76
CA SER A 290 11.87 -24.53 5.88
C SER A 290 10.73 -24.90 6.84
N LYS A 291 11.05 -25.70 7.86
CA LYS A 291 10.15 -26.07 8.97
C LYS A 291 10.06 -25.01 10.08
N VAL A 292 10.81 -23.92 9.99
CA VAL A 292 10.80 -22.85 11.00
C VAL A 292 9.45 -22.12 10.95
N THR A 293 8.73 -22.17 12.06
CA THR A 293 7.42 -21.54 12.20
C THR A 293 7.51 -20.10 12.68
N VAL A 294 8.52 -19.80 13.52
CA VAL A 294 8.74 -18.47 14.10
C VAL A 294 10.12 -17.98 13.67
N PRO A 295 10.19 -17.04 12.72
CA PRO A 295 11.47 -16.48 12.31
C PRO A 295 12.20 -15.76 13.43
N VAL A 296 13.53 -15.86 13.43
CA VAL A 296 14.41 -15.32 14.47
C VAL A 296 14.98 -13.95 14.10
N VAL A 297 15.37 -13.19 15.14
CA VAL A 297 16.10 -11.91 15.02
C VAL A 297 17.55 -12.09 15.50
N HIS A 298 18.44 -11.11 15.24
CA HIS A 298 19.88 -11.27 15.48
C HIS A 298 20.27 -11.51 16.94
N THR A 299 19.43 -11.08 17.90
CA THR A 299 19.65 -11.27 19.34
C THR A 299 19.22 -12.65 19.86
N GLU A 300 18.61 -13.48 19.02
CA GLU A 300 18.10 -14.81 19.39
C GLU A 300 19.08 -15.92 18.98
N PRO A 301 19.04 -17.10 19.61
CA PRO A 301 19.93 -18.20 19.25
C PRO A 301 19.80 -18.61 17.78
N LEU A 302 20.92 -18.62 17.06
CA LEU A 302 20.99 -18.96 15.63
C LEU A 302 21.59 -20.36 15.38
N GLU A 303 21.66 -21.20 16.41
CA GLU A 303 22.16 -22.57 16.28
C GLU A 303 21.32 -23.36 15.26
N GLY A 304 21.98 -23.93 14.25
CA GLY A 304 21.31 -24.65 13.16
C GLY A 304 20.78 -23.77 12.03
N PHE A 305 20.95 -22.44 12.08
CA PHE A 305 20.66 -21.54 10.97
C PHE A 305 21.91 -21.25 10.15
N ARG A 306 21.77 -21.25 8.83
CA ARG A 306 22.77 -20.70 7.91
C ARG A 306 22.57 -19.20 7.80
N VAL A 307 23.59 -18.42 8.15
CA VAL A 307 23.59 -16.96 7.95
C VAL A 307 24.12 -16.65 6.56
N LEU A 308 23.31 -15.98 5.73
CA LEU A 308 23.69 -15.52 4.40
C LEU A 308 23.73 -13.99 4.38
N GLU A 309 24.91 -13.42 4.13
CA GLU A 309 25.11 -11.97 4.09
C GLU A 309 25.12 -11.45 2.65
N ALA A 310 24.29 -10.46 2.37
CA ALA A 310 24.32 -9.73 1.09
C ALA A 310 25.42 -8.68 1.09
N LEU A 311 26.28 -8.71 0.07
CA LEU A 311 27.40 -7.78 -0.09
C LEU A 311 27.23 -6.85 -1.30
N SER A 312 26.24 -7.11 -2.15
CA SER A 312 26.03 -6.36 -3.38
C SER A 312 25.09 -5.16 -3.24
N GLY A 313 25.02 -4.35 -4.31
CA GLY A 313 24.00 -3.32 -4.50
C GLY A 313 22.59 -3.86 -4.79
N ASN A 314 22.40 -5.17 -4.91
CA ASN A 314 21.11 -5.82 -5.14
C ASN A 314 20.90 -7.01 -4.19
N PRO A 315 20.71 -6.73 -2.89
CA PRO A 315 20.65 -7.76 -1.87
C PRO A 315 19.52 -8.75 -2.08
N THR A 316 18.38 -8.30 -2.58
CA THR A 316 17.21 -9.15 -2.76
C THR A 316 17.47 -10.23 -3.80
N ALA A 317 18.06 -9.88 -4.97
CA ALA A 317 18.40 -10.88 -5.98
C ALA A 317 19.55 -11.78 -5.54
N GLU A 318 20.57 -11.21 -4.88
CA GLU A 318 21.72 -11.96 -4.33
C GLU A 318 21.27 -13.03 -3.34
N LEU A 319 20.45 -12.65 -2.36
CA LEU A 319 19.97 -13.56 -1.32
C LEU A 319 18.95 -14.55 -1.86
N ARG A 320 18.06 -14.16 -2.80
CA ARG A 320 17.19 -15.12 -3.50
C ARG A 320 18.01 -16.20 -4.19
N ALA A 321 19.01 -15.81 -4.97
CA ALA A 321 19.88 -16.75 -5.67
C ALA A 321 20.64 -17.66 -4.68
N ALA A 322 21.25 -17.08 -3.65
CA ALA A 322 21.99 -17.83 -2.64
C ALA A 322 21.12 -18.86 -1.91
N ILE A 323 19.88 -18.50 -1.55
CA ILE A 323 18.94 -19.41 -0.87
C ILE A 323 18.45 -20.51 -1.81
N LEU A 324 18.06 -20.17 -3.04
CA LEU A 324 17.52 -21.15 -3.99
C LEU A 324 18.58 -22.19 -4.39
N ASN A 325 19.86 -21.78 -4.39
CA ASN A 325 21.00 -22.63 -4.73
C ASN A 325 21.53 -23.46 -3.56
N LEU A 326 20.90 -23.45 -2.39
CA LEU A 326 21.34 -24.31 -1.29
C LEU A 326 21.19 -25.80 -1.65
N ASP A 327 22.23 -26.56 -1.35
CA ASP A 327 22.28 -28.01 -1.56
C ASP A 327 21.39 -28.78 -0.59
N ILE A 328 21.26 -28.27 0.64
CA ILE A 328 20.51 -28.92 1.73
C ILE A 328 19.06 -28.42 1.69
N PRO A 329 18.08 -29.29 1.39
CA PRO A 329 16.67 -28.93 1.46
C PRO A 329 16.28 -28.50 2.88
N ASP A 330 15.36 -27.55 2.99
CA ASP A 330 14.81 -27.05 4.26
C ASP A 330 15.82 -26.46 5.26
N GLU A 331 17.12 -26.33 4.92
CA GLU A 331 18.14 -25.77 5.84
C GLU A 331 17.74 -24.34 6.24
N PRO A 332 17.46 -24.02 7.52
CA PRO A 332 16.98 -22.69 7.92
C PRO A 332 17.97 -21.57 7.59
N VAL A 333 17.47 -20.44 7.09
CA VAL A 333 18.32 -19.31 6.69
C VAL A 333 18.01 -18.04 7.46
N VAL A 334 19.05 -17.39 7.98
CA VAL A 334 19.02 -15.99 8.42
C VAL A 334 19.62 -15.12 7.33
N VAL A 335 18.86 -14.13 6.87
CA VAL A 335 19.34 -13.17 5.88
C VAL A 335 19.95 -11.95 6.57
N LYS A 336 21.21 -11.67 6.25
CA LYS A 336 22.00 -10.61 6.85
C LYS A 336 22.33 -9.52 5.84
N ARG A 337 22.29 -8.26 6.29
CA ARG A 337 22.85 -7.14 5.52
C ARG A 337 23.37 -6.04 6.43
N ARG A 338 24.49 -5.46 6.02
CA ARG A 338 25.10 -4.30 6.66
C ARG A 338 24.59 -2.98 6.08
N TYR A 339 24.33 -2.00 6.94
CA TYR A 339 23.90 -0.65 6.59
C TYR A 339 24.73 0.41 7.32
N GLU A 340 25.03 1.50 6.62
CA GLU A 340 25.83 2.63 7.14
C GLU A 340 24.98 3.90 7.29
N GLU A 341 23.66 3.73 7.40
CA GLU A 341 22.72 4.84 7.51
C GLU A 341 22.86 5.57 8.86
N ARG A 342 22.55 6.87 8.86
CA ARG A 342 22.63 7.72 10.07
C ARG A 342 21.27 8.11 10.63
N SER A 343 20.21 7.81 9.90
CA SER A 343 18.83 8.02 10.31
C SER A 343 18.19 6.66 10.55
N LEU A 344 17.59 6.48 11.73
CA LEU A 344 16.87 5.25 12.08
C LEU A 344 15.72 5.00 11.10
N GLU A 345 15.05 6.06 10.66
CA GLU A 345 13.99 5.99 9.66
C GLU A 345 14.52 5.49 8.30
N MET A 346 15.66 6.02 7.85
CA MET A 346 16.27 5.58 6.58
C MET A 346 16.73 4.12 6.66
N LEU A 347 17.35 3.73 7.78
CA LEU A 347 17.72 2.34 8.05
C LEU A 347 16.48 1.43 7.97
N ALA A 348 15.42 1.78 8.69
CA ALA A 348 14.20 0.98 8.75
C ALA A 348 13.56 0.81 7.36
N VAL A 349 13.45 1.88 6.58
CA VAL A 349 12.86 1.84 5.23
C VAL A 349 13.72 1.00 4.28
N LYS A 350 15.03 1.24 4.22
CA LYS A 350 15.92 0.50 3.32
C LYS A 350 16.03 -0.97 3.68
N ALA A 351 16.15 -1.28 4.97
CA ALA A 351 16.22 -2.67 5.44
C ALA A 351 14.92 -3.43 5.20
N ALA A 352 13.77 -2.80 5.44
CA ALA A 352 12.46 -3.35 5.13
C ALA A 352 12.29 -3.64 3.64
N ALA A 353 12.74 -2.72 2.77
CA ALA A 353 12.67 -2.87 1.33
C ALA A 353 13.61 -3.96 0.77
N ASP A 354 14.77 -4.17 1.40
CA ASP A 354 15.79 -5.13 0.93
C ASP A 354 15.53 -6.56 1.45
N LEU A 355 15.21 -6.71 2.74
CA LEU A 355 15.11 -7.99 3.45
C LEU A 355 13.66 -8.47 3.62
N GLY A 356 12.70 -7.56 3.72
CA GLY A 356 11.27 -7.87 3.75
C GLY A 356 10.77 -8.77 2.60
N PRO A 357 11.22 -8.58 1.34
CA PRO A 357 10.81 -9.43 0.23
C PRO A 357 11.14 -10.92 0.44
N LEU A 358 12.28 -11.23 1.05
CA LEU A 358 12.72 -12.61 1.29
C LEU A 358 11.84 -13.35 2.29
N LEU A 359 11.26 -12.59 3.23
CA LEU A 359 10.28 -13.09 4.20
C LEU A 359 8.89 -13.24 3.56
N LEU A 360 8.47 -12.28 2.73
CA LEU A 360 7.23 -12.35 1.96
C LEU A 360 7.22 -13.49 0.94
N ASP A 361 8.39 -13.84 0.41
CA ASP A 361 8.58 -14.97 -0.49
C ASP A 361 8.65 -16.32 0.24
N GLY A 362 8.70 -16.31 1.58
CA GLY A 362 8.84 -17.52 2.41
C GLY A 362 10.22 -18.20 2.33
N LEU A 363 11.23 -17.48 1.84
CA LEU A 363 12.60 -17.98 1.62
C LEU A 363 13.46 -17.90 2.88
N ALA A 364 13.29 -16.83 3.67
CA ALA A 364 14.07 -16.55 4.86
C ALA A 364 13.33 -16.96 6.15
N ASP A 365 14.12 -17.45 7.11
CA ASP A 365 13.68 -17.97 8.41
C ASP A 365 14.22 -17.12 9.58
N GLY A 366 14.93 -16.05 9.28
CA GLY A 366 15.38 -15.06 10.24
C GLY A 366 15.99 -13.84 9.54
N ILE A 367 16.17 -12.77 10.28
CA ILE A 367 16.69 -11.49 9.79
C ILE A 367 17.82 -11.00 10.69
N TRP A 368 18.86 -10.42 10.08
CA TRP A 368 19.95 -9.76 10.78
C TRP A 368 20.35 -8.47 10.07
N ILE A 369 20.06 -7.34 10.70
CA ILE A 369 20.51 -6.01 10.31
C ILE A 369 21.80 -5.69 11.07
N ASP A 370 22.91 -5.53 10.36
CA ASP A 370 24.17 -5.02 10.93
C ASP A 370 24.25 -3.51 10.67
N ALA A 371 24.04 -2.70 11.70
CA ALA A 371 24.06 -1.24 11.59
C ALA A 371 24.76 -0.63 12.82
N PRO A 372 26.10 -0.56 12.85
CA PRO A 372 26.86 -0.24 14.06
C PRO A 372 26.64 1.18 14.61
N GLY A 373 25.95 2.05 13.85
CA GLY A 373 25.56 3.39 14.30
C GLY A 373 24.35 3.42 15.24
N PHE A 374 23.69 2.28 15.48
CA PHE A 374 22.48 2.19 16.32
C PHE A 374 22.65 1.16 17.43
N SER A 375 21.83 1.27 18.48
CA SER A 375 21.81 0.30 19.56
C SER A 375 21.21 -1.03 19.14
N GLU A 376 21.60 -2.12 19.80
CA GLU A 376 21.06 -3.46 19.58
C GLU A 376 19.51 -3.49 19.72
N ALA A 377 18.98 -2.73 20.68
CA ALA A 377 17.53 -2.61 20.90
C ALA A 377 16.81 -1.95 19.72
N GLU A 378 17.33 -0.83 19.19
CA GLU A 378 16.76 -0.15 18.03
C GLU A 378 16.76 -1.03 16.77
N ILE A 379 17.85 -1.77 16.55
CA ILE A 379 17.97 -2.71 15.43
C ILE A 379 16.95 -3.84 15.59
N ARG A 380 16.87 -4.44 16.78
CA ARG A 380 15.94 -5.53 17.10
C ARG A 380 14.49 -5.10 16.89
N ASP A 381 14.14 -3.88 17.28
CA ASP A 381 12.79 -3.34 17.09
C ASP A 381 12.44 -3.21 15.60
N ILE A 382 13.37 -2.71 14.76
CA ILE A 382 13.20 -2.66 13.30
C ILE A 382 13.01 -4.07 12.72
N GLU A 383 13.83 -5.04 13.12
CA GLU A 383 13.72 -6.42 12.64
C GLU A 383 12.36 -7.03 12.97
N LEU A 384 11.89 -6.84 14.21
CA LEU A 384 10.56 -7.30 14.62
C LEU A 384 9.44 -6.60 13.84
N MET A 385 9.57 -5.29 13.56
CA MET A 385 8.63 -4.57 12.70
C MET A 385 8.62 -5.12 11.27
N ILE A 386 9.77 -5.50 10.70
CA ILE A 386 9.87 -6.10 9.36
C ILE A 386 9.21 -7.48 9.35
N LEU A 387 9.47 -8.32 10.35
CA LEU A 387 8.84 -9.65 10.48
C LEU A 387 7.31 -9.54 10.64
N GLN A 388 6.83 -8.55 11.40
CA GLN A 388 5.40 -8.27 11.57
C GLN A 388 4.77 -7.75 10.28
N ALA A 389 5.44 -6.80 9.60
CA ALA A 389 5.01 -6.28 8.31
C ALA A 389 4.97 -7.36 7.23
N ALA A 390 5.87 -8.36 7.27
CA ALA A 390 5.86 -9.51 6.36
C ALA A 390 4.86 -10.61 6.78
N ARG A 391 4.15 -10.44 7.90
CA ARG A 391 3.15 -11.39 8.44
C ARG A 391 3.73 -12.75 8.84
N VAL A 392 5.02 -12.80 9.18
CA VAL A 392 5.71 -14.06 9.53
C VAL A 392 5.91 -14.24 11.03
N ARG A 393 5.89 -13.15 11.81
CA ARG A 393 5.92 -13.13 13.28
C ARG A 393 5.31 -11.83 13.80
N PHE A 394 4.41 -11.91 14.76
CA PHE A 394 3.82 -10.75 15.43
C PHE A 394 4.50 -10.54 16.78
N SER A 395 4.89 -9.30 17.09
CA SER A 395 5.59 -8.95 18.33
C SER A 395 4.84 -7.95 19.19
N HIS A 396 3.98 -7.12 18.58
CA HIS A 396 3.18 -6.10 19.26
C HIS A 396 1.76 -6.08 18.70
N THR A 397 0.88 -5.31 19.34
CA THR A 397 -0.41 -4.95 18.75
C THR A 397 -0.18 -4.22 17.43
N GLU A 398 -0.86 -4.66 16.36
CA GLU A 398 -0.84 -4.00 15.06
C GLU A 398 -1.98 -2.99 14.97
N TYR A 399 -1.67 -1.80 14.45
CA TYR A 399 -2.66 -0.77 14.19
C TYR A 399 -2.88 -0.61 12.69
N ILE A 400 -4.08 -0.92 12.22
CA ILE A 400 -4.49 -0.80 10.82
C ILE A 400 -5.24 0.52 10.70
N ALA A 401 -4.55 1.59 10.30
CA ALA A 401 -5.14 2.94 10.35
C ALA A 401 -5.05 3.69 9.03
N CYS A 402 -6.13 4.38 8.69
CA CYS A 402 -6.24 5.06 7.40
C CYS A 402 -5.39 6.32 7.35
N PRO A 403 -4.84 6.69 6.18
CA PRO A 403 -4.04 7.91 6.04
C PRO A 403 -4.86 9.20 6.21
N SER A 404 -6.14 9.09 6.54
CA SER A 404 -7.15 10.14 6.38
C SER A 404 -7.40 10.52 4.92
N CYS A 405 -8.52 11.20 4.67
CA CYS A 405 -8.85 11.87 3.42
C CYS A 405 -9.94 12.92 3.73
N GLY A 406 -10.41 13.67 2.72
CA GLY A 406 -11.54 14.60 2.88
C GLY A 406 -12.89 13.97 3.29
N ARG A 407 -12.93 12.65 3.57
CA ARG A 407 -14.08 11.92 4.13
C ARG A 407 -13.97 11.69 5.63
N THR A 408 -12.80 11.92 6.22
CA THR A 408 -12.56 11.73 7.65
C THR A 408 -13.26 12.85 8.41
N LEU A 409 -14.16 12.50 9.32
CA LEU A 409 -15.02 13.45 10.05
C LEU A 409 -14.60 13.64 11.51
N TYR A 410 -13.40 13.19 11.86
CA TYR A 410 -12.79 13.33 13.18
C TYR A 410 -11.26 13.36 13.06
N ASP A 411 -10.59 13.77 14.13
CA ASP A 411 -9.14 13.73 14.21
C ASP A 411 -8.64 12.30 14.41
N ILE A 412 -8.37 11.63 13.29
CA ILE A 412 -7.89 10.25 13.27
C ILE A 412 -6.44 10.12 13.77
N GLU A 413 -5.60 11.13 13.55
CA GLU A 413 -4.22 11.11 14.01
C GLU A 413 -4.19 11.10 15.54
N LYS A 414 -4.97 11.98 16.17
CA LYS A 414 -5.15 11.99 17.62
C LYS A 414 -5.79 10.70 18.13
N ALA A 415 -6.86 10.22 17.51
CA ALA A 415 -7.52 8.99 17.94
C ALA A 415 -6.58 7.78 17.87
N LEU A 416 -5.77 7.67 16.82
CA LEU A 416 -4.76 6.62 16.69
C LEU A 416 -3.71 6.72 17.79
N ALA A 417 -3.23 7.93 18.10
CA ALA A 417 -2.28 8.16 19.19
C ALA A 417 -2.86 7.77 20.56
N ASP A 418 -4.10 8.18 20.85
CA ASP A 418 -4.79 7.88 22.12
C ASP A 418 -5.05 6.37 22.28
N ILE A 419 -5.48 5.70 21.19
CA ILE A 419 -5.66 4.24 21.16
C ILE A 419 -4.33 3.53 21.41
N LYS A 420 -3.24 3.92 20.72
CA LYS A 420 -1.89 3.36 20.90
C LYS A 420 -1.41 3.52 22.35
N ALA A 421 -1.58 4.70 22.94
CA ALA A 421 -1.20 4.96 24.32
C ALA A 421 -1.90 4.03 25.32
N ARG A 422 -3.17 3.68 25.06
CA ARG A 422 -3.96 2.79 25.92
C ARG A 422 -3.77 1.31 25.66
N THR A 423 -3.26 0.89 24.49
CA THR A 423 -3.30 -0.52 24.07
C THR A 423 -1.94 -1.11 23.65
N SER A 424 -0.86 -0.32 23.60
CA SER A 424 0.46 -0.77 23.11
C SER A 424 1.14 -1.86 23.94
N HIS A 425 0.76 -2.00 25.21
CA HIS A 425 1.22 -3.08 26.10
C HIS A 425 0.62 -4.45 25.73
N LEU A 426 -0.52 -4.46 25.02
CA LEU A 426 -1.15 -5.68 24.53
C LEU A 426 -0.32 -6.28 23.39
N LYS A 427 -0.44 -7.61 23.23
CA LYS A 427 0.28 -8.37 22.19
C LYS A 427 -0.71 -9.15 21.35
N ASN A 428 -0.35 -9.39 20.08
CA ASN A 428 -1.10 -10.22 19.14
C ASN A 428 -2.53 -9.76 18.85
N LEU A 429 -2.84 -8.47 19.07
CA LEU A 429 -4.10 -7.87 18.66
C LEU A 429 -3.92 -7.04 17.40
N ARG A 430 -4.97 -6.98 16.58
CA ARG A 430 -5.07 -6.07 15.44
C ARG A 430 -6.21 -5.11 15.69
N ILE A 431 -5.91 -3.83 15.74
CA ILE A 431 -6.90 -2.78 15.98
C ILE A 431 -7.00 -1.90 14.74
N GLY A 432 -8.17 -1.89 14.11
CA GLY A 432 -8.50 -1.03 12.98
C GLY A 432 -8.95 0.36 13.44
N VAL A 433 -8.37 1.43 12.90
CA VAL A 433 -8.76 2.82 13.18
C VAL A 433 -9.07 3.53 11.86
N MET A 434 -10.35 3.73 11.59
CA MET A 434 -10.85 4.09 10.26
C MET A 434 -11.54 5.45 10.25
N GLY A 435 -11.15 6.31 9.32
CA GLY A 435 -11.67 7.68 9.21
C GLY A 435 -13.14 7.77 8.79
N CYS A 436 -13.67 6.77 8.08
CA CYS A 436 -15.05 6.77 7.59
C CYS A 436 -15.64 5.36 7.45
N ILE A 437 -16.97 5.28 7.46
CA ILE A 437 -17.75 4.05 7.29
C ILE A 437 -17.66 3.45 5.89
N VAL A 438 -17.11 4.20 4.94
CA VAL A 438 -17.19 3.87 3.52
C VAL A 438 -16.30 2.69 3.15
N ASN A 439 -14.98 2.83 3.33
CA ASN A 439 -14.03 1.75 3.11
C ASN A 439 -13.61 1.10 4.44
N GLY A 440 -13.80 1.80 5.56
CA GLY A 440 -13.31 1.39 6.88
C GLY A 440 -13.65 -0.05 7.26
N PRO A 441 -14.93 -0.47 7.20
CA PRO A 441 -15.32 -1.84 7.54
C PRO A 441 -14.64 -2.93 6.69
N GLY A 442 -14.41 -2.66 5.41
CA GLY A 442 -13.72 -3.59 4.51
C GLY A 442 -12.21 -3.59 4.73
N GLU A 443 -11.61 -2.42 4.94
CA GLU A 443 -10.16 -2.26 5.14
C GLU A 443 -9.67 -2.82 6.49
N MET A 444 -10.54 -2.83 7.51
CA MET A 444 -10.29 -3.46 8.81
C MET A 444 -10.84 -4.88 8.93
N ALA A 445 -11.22 -5.52 7.82
CA ALA A 445 -11.89 -6.82 7.84
C ALA A 445 -11.07 -7.94 8.50
N ASP A 446 -9.74 -7.75 8.61
CA ASP A 446 -8.77 -8.63 9.28
C ASP A 446 -8.41 -8.15 10.69
N ALA A 447 -9.00 -7.07 11.20
CA ALA A 447 -8.77 -6.58 12.55
C ALA A 447 -9.60 -7.36 13.57
N ASP A 448 -9.06 -7.54 14.77
CA ASP A 448 -9.79 -8.15 15.88
C ASP A 448 -10.79 -7.15 16.48
N TYR A 449 -10.44 -5.86 16.48
CA TYR A 449 -11.29 -4.75 16.93
C TYR A 449 -11.27 -3.60 15.93
N GLY A 450 -12.38 -2.88 15.81
CA GLY A 450 -12.51 -1.74 14.91
C GLY A 450 -13.05 -0.49 15.59
N TYR A 451 -12.43 0.66 15.29
CA TYR A 451 -12.85 2.01 15.66
C TYR A 451 -13.11 2.81 14.37
N VAL A 452 -14.38 2.99 13.99
CA VAL A 452 -14.75 3.54 12.67
C VAL A 452 -15.57 4.81 12.81
N GLY A 453 -15.16 5.86 12.10
CA GLY A 453 -15.93 7.10 11.95
C GLY A 453 -17.27 6.85 11.24
N ALA A 454 -18.38 7.10 11.94
CA ALA A 454 -19.73 6.98 11.41
C ALA A 454 -20.35 8.32 10.97
N GLY A 455 -19.81 9.43 11.49
CA GLY A 455 -20.25 10.79 11.23
C GLY A 455 -19.44 11.78 12.07
N PRO A 456 -19.74 13.10 11.99
CA PRO A 456 -19.04 14.10 12.79
C PRO A 456 -19.19 13.82 14.28
N GLY A 457 -18.06 13.62 14.98
CA GLY A 457 -18.03 13.30 16.42
C GLY A 457 -18.66 11.96 16.80
N ARG A 458 -18.82 11.03 15.85
CA ARG A 458 -19.52 9.76 16.04
C ARG A 458 -18.71 8.57 15.58
N ILE A 459 -18.62 7.55 16.44
CA ILE A 459 -17.84 6.33 16.22
C ILE A 459 -18.75 5.10 16.26
N THR A 460 -18.38 4.07 15.53
CA THR A 460 -18.96 2.72 15.62
C THR A 460 -17.83 1.75 15.94
N LEU A 461 -18.04 0.91 16.96
CA LEU A 461 -17.09 -0.10 17.42
C LEU A 461 -17.45 -1.48 16.86
N TYR A 462 -16.41 -2.25 16.56
CA TYR A 462 -16.53 -3.58 15.96
C TYR A 462 -15.68 -4.62 16.71
N LYS A 463 -16.15 -5.87 16.73
CA LYS A 463 -15.36 -7.07 17.04
C LYS A 463 -15.32 -7.91 15.76
N GLY A 464 -14.14 -8.07 15.17
CA GLY A 464 -14.01 -8.54 13.80
C GLY A 464 -14.85 -7.69 12.84
N ARG A 465 -15.78 -8.34 12.12
CA ARG A 465 -16.70 -7.68 11.18
C ARG A 465 -18.06 -7.31 11.80
N THR A 466 -18.28 -7.65 13.07
CA THR A 466 -19.56 -7.44 13.74
C THR A 466 -19.59 -6.08 14.41
N VAL A 467 -20.61 -5.27 14.10
CA VAL A 467 -20.89 -4.03 14.83
C VAL A 467 -21.32 -4.37 16.25
N VAL A 468 -20.62 -3.82 17.25
CA VAL A 468 -20.93 -4.03 18.67
C VAL A 468 -21.61 -2.80 19.26
N GLU A 469 -21.08 -1.62 19.00
CA GLU A 469 -21.67 -0.35 19.43
C GLU A 469 -21.76 0.60 18.24
N ARG A 470 -22.91 1.26 18.06
CA ARG A 470 -23.19 2.06 16.88
C ARG A 470 -23.40 3.52 17.22
N ASN A 471 -22.71 4.40 16.49
CA ASN A 471 -22.92 5.85 16.52
C ASN A 471 -22.76 6.47 17.92
N ILE A 472 -21.80 5.95 18.70
CA ILE A 472 -21.48 6.44 20.04
C ILE A 472 -20.72 7.77 19.96
N PRO A 473 -20.82 8.65 20.97
CA PRO A 473 -20.01 9.86 21.04
C PRO A 473 -18.51 9.53 21.02
N GLN A 474 -17.74 10.26 20.21
CA GLN A 474 -16.30 10.04 20.06
C GLN A 474 -15.55 10.12 21.40
N GLU A 475 -15.98 11.02 22.28
CA GLU A 475 -15.39 11.27 23.59
C GLU A 475 -15.42 10.04 24.51
N GLU A 476 -16.45 9.20 24.38
CA GLU A 476 -16.62 7.97 25.15
C GLU A 476 -16.00 6.75 24.44
N ALA A 477 -15.76 6.84 23.13
CA ALA A 477 -15.51 5.68 22.28
C ALA A 477 -14.21 4.92 22.61
N LEU A 478 -13.18 5.61 23.10
CA LEU A 478 -11.93 4.95 23.52
C LEU A 478 -12.12 4.10 24.77
N ASP A 479 -12.83 4.61 25.77
CA ASP A 479 -13.09 3.86 26.99
C ASP A 479 -13.99 2.66 26.72
N ARG A 480 -14.99 2.83 25.85
CA ARG A 480 -15.84 1.75 25.34
C ARG A 480 -15.05 0.70 24.57
N LEU A 481 -14.08 1.11 23.75
CA LEU A 481 -13.18 0.17 23.06
C LEU A 481 -12.37 -0.65 24.06
N VAL A 482 -11.82 -0.03 25.10
CA VAL A 482 -11.07 -0.74 26.15
C VAL A 482 -11.97 -1.70 26.93
N GLU A 483 -13.19 -1.28 27.29
CA GLU A 483 -14.18 -2.15 27.93
C GLU A 483 -14.58 -3.33 27.04
N LEU A 484 -14.72 -3.10 25.74
CA LEU A 484 -14.98 -4.14 24.75
C LEU A 484 -13.82 -5.15 24.68
N ILE A 485 -12.57 -4.69 24.68
CA ILE A 485 -11.40 -5.57 24.71
C ILE A 485 -11.38 -6.40 25.99
N ARG A 486 -11.61 -5.78 27.16
CA ARG A 486 -11.71 -6.46 28.46
C ARG A 486 -12.80 -7.51 28.52
N THR A 487 -14.01 -7.17 28.08
CA THR A 487 -15.17 -8.07 28.13
C THR A 487 -14.99 -9.31 27.26
N ASN A 488 -14.15 -9.22 26.23
CA ASN A 488 -13.80 -10.35 25.36
C ASN A 488 -12.59 -11.16 25.86
N GLY A 489 -11.99 -10.80 27.00
CA GLY A 489 -10.86 -11.52 27.59
C GLY A 489 -9.50 -11.26 26.94
N ASP A 490 -9.42 -10.28 26.03
CA ASP A 490 -8.22 -9.94 25.26
C ASP A 490 -7.36 -8.83 25.92
N TRP A 491 -7.80 -8.33 27.08
CA TRP A 491 -7.08 -7.30 27.85
C TRP A 491 -6.13 -7.93 28.87
N ILE A 492 -4.89 -7.46 28.91
CA ILE A 492 -3.87 -7.83 29.88
C ILE A 492 -3.40 -6.53 30.54
N GLU A 493 -3.38 -6.47 31.87
CA GLU A 493 -2.91 -5.26 32.55
C GLU A 493 -1.41 -4.99 32.26
N PRO A 494 -1.00 -3.72 32.09
CA PRO A 494 0.34 -3.32 31.64
C PRO A 494 1.50 -3.64 32.60
#